data_AF-A0A822DBS8-F1
#
_entry.id   AF-A0A822DBS8-F1
#
_cell.length_a   1.000
_cell.length_b   1.000
_cell.length_c   1.000
_cell.angle_alpha   90.00
_cell.angle_beta   90.00
_cell.angle_gamma   90.00
#
_symmetry.space_group_name_H-M   'P 1'
#
loop_
_entity.id
_entity.type
_entity.pdbx_description
1 polymer ?
#
loop_
_entity_poly.entity_id
_entity_poly.type
_entity_poly.pdbx_seq_one_letter_code
_entity_poly.pdbx_strand_id
1 'polypeptide(L)'
;MLDTIIASIKLDARKSITILKSKEHGFDINLFQTYWINKYHQTCHVIHPDQIYVINGQLCNRNNGYPIEQLIMELHQDEILSFSDDILHTFIYNTQLRYMNDLRTIFLVHDK
;
A
#
# COMPACT_ATOMS: atom_id res chain seq x y z
N MET A 1 5.86 -12.14 14.96
CA MET A 1 6.60 -11.15 14.15
C MET A 1 5.66 -10.39 13.23
N LEU A 2 5.01 -11.04 12.24
CA LEU A 2 4.03 -10.39 11.35
C LEU A 2 2.82 -9.77 12.08
N ASP A 3 2.27 -10.45 13.10
CA ASP A 3 1.19 -9.88 13.93
C ASP A 3 1.57 -8.58 14.64
N THR A 4 2.82 -8.49 15.09
CA THR A 4 3.34 -7.29 15.76
C THR A 4 3.43 -6.12 14.77
N ILE A 5 3.84 -6.39 13.53
CA ILE A 5 3.89 -5.40 12.45
C ILE A 5 2.48 -4.91 12.10
N ILE A 6 1.53 -5.83 11.91
CA ILE A 6 0.13 -5.52 11.60
C ILE A 6 -0.51 -4.67 12.70
N ALA A 7 -0.29 -5.04 13.97
CA ALA A 7 -0.79 -4.29 15.12
C ALA A 7 -0.17 -2.87 15.21
N SER A 8 1.12 -2.73 14.88
CA SER A 8 1.81 -1.44 14.94
C SER A 8 1.29 -0.43 13.90
N ILE A 9 0.86 -0.91 12.73
CA ILE A 9 0.40 -0.06 11.61
C ILE A 9 -1.12 0.11 11.61
N LYS A 10 -1.80 -0.49 12.61
CA LYS A 10 -3.25 -0.44 12.77
C LYS A 10 -3.98 -0.90 11.50
N LEU A 11 -3.48 -1.88 10.78
CA LEU A 11 -4.22 -2.47 9.66
C LEU A 11 -5.52 -3.12 10.18
N ASP A 12 -6.61 -2.97 9.45
CA ASP A 12 -7.88 -3.63 9.79
C ASP A 12 -7.91 -5.01 9.15
N ALA A 13 -7.68 -6.04 9.97
CA ALA A 13 -7.68 -7.44 9.55
C ALA A 13 -9.04 -7.93 9.02
N ARG A 14 -10.11 -7.14 9.12
CA ARG A 14 -11.44 -7.46 8.57
C ARG A 14 -11.66 -6.90 7.17
N LYS A 15 -10.70 -6.16 6.64
CA LYS A 15 -10.78 -5.50 5.33
C LYS A 15 -9.74 -6.07 4.38
N SER A 16 -9.98 -5.90 3.08
CA SER A 16 -8.98 -6.21 2.06
C SER A 16 -7.78 -5.28 2.21
N ILE A 17 -6.62 -5.74 1.73
CA ILE A 17 -5.39 -4.95 1.67
C ILE A 17 -4.87 -4.89 0.25
N THR A 18 -4.26 -3.76 -0.11
CA THR A 18 -3.59 -3.58 -1.39
C THR A 18 -2.08 -3.54 -1.19
N ILE A 19 -1.32 -4.19 -2.05
CA ILE A 19 0.13 -4.11 -2.10
C ILE A 19 0.46 -3.40 -3.41
N LEU A 20 1.04 -2.22 -3.28
CA LEU A 20 1.48 -1.42 -4.41
C LEU A 20 2.93 -1.78 -4.69
N LYS A 21 3.16 -2.46 -5.82
CA LYS A 21 4.45 -3.07 -6.14
C LYS A 21 4.82 -2.82 -7.60
N SER A 22 6.07 -2.49 -7.84
CA SER A 22 6.63 -2.46 -9.19
C SER A 22 7.95 -3.24 -9.27
N LYS A 23 9.09 -2.57 -9.46
CA LYS A 23 10.37 -3.22 -9.78
C LYS A 23 11.05 -3.88 -8.58
N GLU A 24 10.64 -3.54 -7.35
CA GLU A 24 11.22 -4.15 -6.16
C GLU A 24 10.79 -5.61 -6.00
N HIS A 25 11.78 -6.51 -5.99
CA HIS A 25 11.57 -7.94 -5.81
C HIS A 25 11.73 -8.34 -4.33
N GLY A 26 10.79 -7.94 -3.48
CA GLY A 26 10.67 -8.49 -2.13
C GLY A 26 10.05 -9.90 -2.15
N PHE A 27 10.81 -10.93 -1.75
CA PHE A 27 10.28 -12.28 -1.52
C PHE A 27 9.27 -12.30 -0.35
N ASP A 28 9.45 -11.37 0.58
CA ASP A 28 8.66 -11.22 1.81
C ASP A 28 7.21 -10.81 1.55
N ILE A 29 6.93 -10.15 0.41
CA ILE A 29 5.58 -9.72 0.03
C ILE A 29 4.70 -10.92 -0.28
N ASN A 30 5.23 -11.93 -0.96
CA ASN A 30 4.48 -13.14 -1.28
C ASN A 30 4.15 -13.92 0.00
N LEU A 31 5.07 -13.89 0.97
CA LEU A 31 4.85 -14.47 2.30
C LEU A 31 3.77 -13.70 3.05
N PHE A 32 3.81 -12.36 3.03
CA PHE A 32 2.76 -11.53 3.63
C PHE A 32 1.39 -11.77 2.99
N GLN A 33 1.31 -11.79 1.66
CA GLN A 33 0.07 -12.07 0.93
C GLN A 33 -0.51 -13.42 1.33
N THR A 34 0.31 -14.47 1.31
CA THR A 34 -0.09 -15.83 1.73
C THR A 34 -0.57 -15.84 3.18
N TYR A 35 0.16 -15.17 4.08
CA TYR A 35 -0.19 -15.06 5.49
C TYR A 35 -1.55 -14.35 5.67
N TRP A 36 -1.75 -13.21 5.02
CA TRP A 36 -2.97 -12.41 5.13
C TRP A 36 -4.21 -13.19 4.70
N ILE A 37 -4.13 -13.82 3.53
CA ILE A 37 -5.22 -14.63 2.97
C ILE A 37 -5.52 -15.82 3.89
N ASN A 38 -4.49 -16.55 4.33
CA ASN A 38 -4.69 -17.76 5.13
C ASN A 38 -5.18 -17.48 6.54
N LYS A 39 -4.70 -16.39 7.17
CA LYS A 39 -5.02 -16.09 8.57
C LYS A 39 -6.33 -15.33 8.71
N TYR A 40 -6.56 -14.33 7.85
CA TYR A 40 -7.69 -13.41 8.00
C TYR A 40 -8.82 -13.70 7.03
N HIS A 41 -8.62 -14.61 6.07
CA HIS A 41 -9.59 -14.92 5.02
C HIS A 41 -10.05 -13.68 4.25
N GLN A 42 -9.14 -12.71 4.11
CA GLN A 42 -9.36 -11.44 3.41
C GLN A 42 -8.59 -11.39 2.10
N THR A 43 -9.08 -10.58 1.16
CA THR A 43 -8.42 -10.38 -0.12
C THR A 43 -7.16 -9.53 0.04
N CYS A 44 -6.10 -9.93 -0.65
CA CYS A 44 -4.88 -9.16 -0.79
C CYS A 44 -4.63 -8.89 -2.27
N HIS A 45 -4.84 -7.64 -2.70
CA HIS A 45 -4.65 -7.22 -4.08
C HIS A 45 -3.21 -6.77 -4.29
N VAL A 46 -2.49 -7.39 -5.22
CA VAL A 46 -1.18 -6.87 -5.65
C VAL A 46 -1.40 -6.11 -6.95
N ILE A 47 -1.03 -4.83 -6.98
CA ILE A 47 -1.20 -3.96 -8.14
C ILE A 47 0.04 -3.11 -8.40
N HIS A 48 0.18 -2.67 -9.64
CA HIS A 48 1.22 -1.75 -10.08
C HIS A 48 0.84 -0.28 -9.82
N PRO A 49 1.80 0.62 -9.56
CA PRO A 49 1.61 2.07 -9.42
C PRO A 49 0.67 2.75 -10.43
N ASP A 50 0.75 2.38 -11.71
CA ASP A 50 -0.10 2.95 -12.78
C ASP A 50 -1.58 2.51 -12.71
N GLN A 51 -1.88 1.53 -11.85
CA GLN A 51 -3.21 0.99 -11.62
C GLN A 51 -3.95 1.70 -10.47
N ILE A 52 -3.38 2.78 -9.91
CA ILE A 52 -4.09 3.62 -8.94
C ILE A 52 -4.54 4.92 -9.59
N TYR A 53 -5.61 5.49 -9.05
CA TYR A 53 -6.13 6.78 -9.45
C TYR A 53 -6.97 7.37 -8.32
N VAL A 54 -7.26 8.67 -8.38
CA VAL A 54 -8.06 9.35 -7.36
C VAL A 54 -9.45 9.65 -7.90
N ILE A 55 -10.48 9.30 -7.12
CA ILE A 55 -11.85 9.79 -7.30
C ILE A 55 -12.27 10.44 -5.99
N ASN A 56 -12.74 11.69 -6.03
CA ASN A 56 -13.30 12.40 -4.86
C ASN A 56 -12.36 12.39 -3.62
N GLY A 57 -11.05 12.50 -3.84
CA GLY A 57 -10.03 12.48 -2.77
C GLY A 57 -9.76 11.09 -2.17
N GLN A 58 -10.29 10.03 -2.78
CA GLN A 58 -10.07 8.64 -2.39
C GLN A 58 -9.23 7.91 -3.44
N LEU A 59 -8.23 7.17 -2.97
CA LEU A 59 -7.42 6.32 -3.84
C LEU A 59 -8.24 5.09 -4.26
N CYS A 60 -8.25 4.76 -5.53
CA CYS A 60 -9.01 3.67 -6.11
C CYS A 60 -8.12 2.78 -6.98
N ASN A 61 -8.46 1.49 -7.03
CA ASN A 61 -7.81 0.52 -7.90
C ASN A 61 -8.49 0.51 -9.28
N ARG A 62 -7.74 0.78 -10.33
CA ARG A 62 -8.22 0.88 -11.72
C ARG A 62 -8.78 -0.43 -12.26
N ASN A 63 -8.28 -1.57 -11.79
CA ASN A 63 -8.68 -2.88 -12.31
C ASN A 63 -10.10 -3.31 -11.90
N ASN A 64 -10.56 -2.85 -10.73
CA ASN A 64 -11.82 -3.30 -10.14
C ASN A 64 -12.71 -2.14 -9.67
N GLY A 65 -12.22 -0.90 -9.73
CA GLY A 65 -12.93 0.30 -9.29
C GLY A 65 -13.06 0.44 -7.77
N TYR A 66 -12.52 -0.50 -6.98
CA TYR A 66 -12.70 -0.48 -5.53
C TYR A 66 -11.80 0.57 -4.87
N PRO A 67 -12.33 1.27 -3.84
CA PRO A 67 -11.53 2.17 -3.03
C PRO A 67 -10.46 1.40 -2.25
N ILE A 68 -9.27 1.99 -2.19
CA ILE A 68 -8.14 1.48 -1.43
C ILE A 68 -8.16 2.17 -0.06
N GLU A 69 -8.47 1.41 0.97
CA GLU A 69 -8.53 1.92 2.35
C GLU A 69 -7.26 1.62 3.15
N GLN A 70 -6.58 0.54 2.78
CA GLN A 70 -5.29 0.18 3.38
C GLN A 70 -4.35 -0.43 2.35
N LEU A 71 -3.07 -0.03 2.40
CA LEU A 71 -2.06 -0.53 1.47
C LEU A 71 -0.67 -0.71 2.08
N ILE A 72 0.17 -1.45 1.36
CA ILE A 72 1.61 -1.58 1.61
C ILE A 72 2.33 -1.01 0.40
N MET A 73 3.24 -0.07 0.60
CA MET A 73 4.10 0.45 -0.46
C MET A 73 5.39 -0.37 -0.53
N GLU A 74 5.58 -1.07 -1.64
CA GLU A 74 6.86 -1.65 -2.01
C GLU A 74 7.33 -0.98 -3.31
N LEU A 75 7.80 0.24 -3.15
CA LEU A 75 8.15 1.14 -4.25
C LEU A 75 9.49 1.82 -3.98
N HIS A 76 10.23 2.01 -5.07
CA HIS A 76 11.40 2.86 -5.06
C HIS A 76 11.01 4.36 -4.99
N GLN A 77 11.91 5.21 -4.51
CA GLN A 77 11.69 6.66 -4.42
C GLN A 77 11.28 7.28 -5.76
N ASP A 78 11.97 6.93 -6.85
CA ASP A 78 11.65 7.41 -8.20
C ASP A 78 10.22 7.06 -8.65
N GLU A 79 9.70 5.91 -8.21
CA GLU A 79 8.35 5.47 -8.55
C GLU A 79 7.32 6.33 -7.82
N ILE A 80 7.61 6.71 -6.58
CA ILE A 80 6.77 7.63 -5.82
C ILE A 80 6.79 9.04 -6.44
N LEU A 81 7.97 9.52 -6.82
CA LEU A 81 8.14 10.83 -7.46
C LEU A 81 7.45 10.91 -8.83
N SER A 82 7.12 9.77 -9.43
CA SER A 82 6.37 9.70 -10.69
C SER A 82 4.85 9.80 -10.52
N PHE A 83 4.33 9.74 -9.29
CA PHE A 83 2.90 9.91 -9.04
C PHE A 83 2.43 11.33 -9.36
N SER A 84 1.18 11.44 -9.79
CA SER A 84 0.52 12.74 -9.96
C SER A 84 0.25 13.41 -8.62
N ASP A 85 0.14 14.74 -8.65
CA ASP A 85 -0.04 15.56 -7.45
C ASP A 85 -1.26 15.14 -6.62
N ASP A 86 -2.37 14.76 -7.25
CA ASP A 86 -3.59 14.30 -6.58
C ASP A 86 -3.38 12.99 -5.79
N ILE A 87 -2.61 12.05 -6.34
CA ILE A 87 -2.22 10.80 -5.68
C ILE A 87 -1.32 11.13 -4.48
N LEU A 88 -0.29 11.96 -4.68
CA LEU A 88 0.62 12.37 -3.61
C LEU A 88 -0.12 13.11 -2.49
N HIS A 89 -1.00 14.04 -2.85
CA HIS A 89 -1.89 14.72 -1.91
C HIS A 89 -2.75 13.73 -1.14
N THR A 90 -3.27 12.69 -1.79
CA THR A 90 -4.05 11.65 -1.11
C THR A 90 -3.20 10.88 -0.11
N PHE A 91 -1.97 10.49 -0.45
CA PHE A 91 -1.06 9.83 0.50
C PHE A 91 -0.73 10.72 1.71
N ILE A 92 -0.53 12.01 1.51
CA ILE A 92 -0.08 12.94 2.56
C ILE A 92 -1.26 13.37 3.45
N TYR A 93 -2.41 13.69 2.86
CA TYR A 93 -3.49 14.39 3.56
C TYR A 93 -4.72 13.51 3.86
N ASN A 94 -4.87 12.35 3.22
CA ASN A 94 -5.99 11.46 3.52
C ASN A 94 -5.74 10.65 4.81
N THR A 95 -6.25 11.16 5.93
CA THR A 95 -6.11 10.53 7.25
C THR A 95 -6.84 9.20 7.41
N GLN A 96 -7.72 8.84 6.47
CA GLN A 96 -8.43 7.55 6.48
C GLN A 96 -7.64 6.44 5.78
N LEU A 97 -6.72 6.80 4.88
CA LEU A 97 -5.86 5.85 4.18
C LEU A 97 -4.78 5.33 5.15
N ARG A 98 -4.75 4.01 5.38
CA ARG A 98 -3.74 3.37 6.21
C ARG A 98 -2.65 2.79 5.32
N TYR A 99 -1.39 3.08 5.57
CA TYR A 99 -0.34 2.48 4.76
C TYR A 99 0.92 2.11 5.53
N MET A 100 1.53 1.01 5.09
CA MET A 100 2.86 0.56 5.53
C MET A 100 3.92 1.09 4.56
N ASN A 101 5.15 1.28 5.07
CA ASN A 101 6.26 1.94 4.38
C ASN A 101 5.84 3.34 3.92
N ASP A 102 5.60 4.22 4.88
CA ASP A 102 5.17 5.58 4.57
C ASP A 102 6.21 6.35 3.76
N LEU A 103 5.80 7.44 3.13
CA LEU A 103 6.69 8.30 2.33
C LEU A 103 7.94 8.67 3.13
N ARG A 104 7.82 8.95 4.43
CA ARG A 104 8.95 9.27 5.30
C ARG A 104 9.92 8.11 5.42
N THR A 105 9.42 6.89 5.62
CA THR A 105 10.25 5.68 5.68
C THR A 105 11.02 5.53 4.37
N ILE A 106 10.34 5.64 3.23
CA ILE A 106 10.94 5.45 1.91
C ILE A 106 11.96 6.57 1.59
N PHE A 107 11.66 7.83 1.89
CA PHE A 107 12.55 8.97 1.60
C PHE A 107 13.66 9.20 2.63
N LEU A 108 13.47 8.89 3.92
CA LEU A 108 14.45 9.23 4.96
C LEU A 108 15.29 8.04 5.42
N VAL A 109 14.77 6.81 5.32
CA VAL A 109 15.49 5.61 5.82
C VAL A 109 16.24 4.90 4.70
N HIS A 110 15.76 5.01 3.45
CA HIS A 110 16.39 4.40 2.28
C HIS A 110 17.28 5.36 1.48
N ASP A 111 17.47 6.60 1.93
CA ASP A 111 18.48 7.52 1.39
C ASP A 111 19.88 7.07 1.85
N LYS A 112 20.69 6.57 0.92
CA LYS A 112 22.05 6.05 1.16
C LYS A 112 23.10 6.89 0.46
#